data_AF-A0A964ZXI7-F1
#
_entry.id   AF-A0A964ZXI7-F1
#
_cell.length_a   1.000
_cell.length_b   1.000
_cell.length_c   1.000
_cell.angle_alpha   90.00
_cell.angle_beta   90.00
_cell.angle_gamma   90.00
#
_symmetry.space_group_name_H-M   'P 1'
#
loop_
_entity.id
_entity.type
_entity.pdbx_description
1 polymer ?
#
loop_
_entity_poly.entity_id
_entity_poly.type
_entity_poly.pdbx_seq_one_letter_code
_entity_poly.pdbx_strand_id
1 'polypeptide(L)' 'EDNKDKMHAMANALLEWETIDADQINDIIEGKPPRPPKQTGTGTPNSGGPGPTGVAPTAPAAA' A
#
# COMPACT_ATOMS: atom_id res chain seq x y z
N GLU A 1 30.67 -8.63 -3.74
CA GLU A 1 30.34 -7.47 -2.85
C GLU A 1 28.87 -7.09 -2.94
N ASP A 2 28.08 -7.90 -3.65
CA ASP A 2 26.73 -7.59 -4.14
C ASP A 2 25.66 -7.55 -3.05
N ASN A 3 25.91 -8.13 -1.88
CA ASN A 3 24.99 -8.03 -0.75
C ASN A 3 25.01 -6.63 -0.11
N LYS A 4 26.13 -5.90 -0.20
CA LYS A 4 26.19 -4.53 0.32
C LYS A 4 25.29 -3.60 -0.50
N ASP A 5 25.33 -3.72 -1.83
CA ASP A 5 24.50 -2.92 -2.72
C ASP A 5 23.00 -3.16 -2.48
N LYS A 6 22.62 -4.43 -2.24
CA LYS A 6 21.25 -4.79 -1.86
C LYS A 6 20.83 -4.17 -0.53
N MET A 7 21.72 -4.17 0.47
CA MET A 7 21.45 -3.52 1.76
C MET A 7 21.33 -1.99 1.63
N HIS A 8 22.17 -1.37 0.81
CA HIS A 8 22.06 0.07 0.52
C HIS A 8 20.75 0.41 -0.21
N ALA A 9 20.31 -0.43 -1.15
CA ALA A 9 19.03 -0.27 -1.84
C ALA A 9 17.83 -0.43 -0.89
N MET A 10 17.85 -1.42 0.01
CA MET A 10 16.82 -1.59 1.04
C MET A 10 16.77 -0.39 2.00
N ALA A 11 17.93 0.12 2.43
CA ALA A 11 18.00 1.29 3.29
C ALA A 11 17.48 2.56 2.61
N ASN A 12 17.85 2.80 1.34
CA ASN A 12 17.32 3.93 0.56
C ASN A 12 15.81 3.82 0.36
N ALA A 13 15.29 2.62 0.10
CA ALA A 13 13.86 2.41 -0.05
C ALA A 13 13.10 2.72 1.26
N LEU A 14 13.64 2.33 2.43
CA LEU A 14 13.04 2.68 3.72
C LEU A 14 13.10 4.19 4.02
N LEU A 15 14.14 4.89 3.57
CA LEU A 15 14.24 6.35 3.73
C LEU A 15 13.23 7.11 2.87
N GLU A 16 13.02 6.68 1.63
CA GLU A 16 12.12 7.35 0.69
C GLU A 16 10.64 7.03 0.98
N TRP A 17 10.36 5.78 1.37
CA TRP A 17 9.01 5.23 1.38
C TRP A 17 8.47 4.89 2.78
N GLU A 18 9.32 4.97 3.82
CA GLU A 18 9.04 4.65 5.24
C GLU A 18 8.66 3.16 5.50
N THR A 19 8.06 2.49 4.51
CA THR A 19 7.59 1.12 4.54
C THR A 19 7.93 0.41 3.23
N ILE A 20 8.31 -0.86 3.35
CA ILE A 20 8.58 -1.74 2.21
C ILE A 20 7.88 -3.08 2.44
N ASP A 21 7.35 -3.68 1.39
CA ASP A 21 6.75 -5.01 1.42
C ASP A 21 7.75 -6.11 0.99
N ALA A 22 7.37 -7.37 1.18
CA ALA A 22 8.22 -8.51 0.86
C ALA A 22 8.52 -8.63 -0.64
N ASP A 23 7.61 -8.19 -1.50
CA ASP A 23 7.79 -8.25 -2.96
C ASP A 23 8.84 -7.22 -3.41
N GLN A 24 8.86 -6.04 -2.80
CA GLN A 24 9.88 -5.01 -3.00
C GLN A 24 11.26 -5.48 -2.51
N ILE A 25 11.33 -6.17 -1.37
CA ILE A 25 12.57 -6.76 -0.87
C ILE A 25 13.08 -7.82 -1.85
N ASN A 26 12.19 -8.67 -2.38
CA ASN A 26 12.54 -9.68 -3.36
C ASN A 26 13.06 -9.06 -4.66
N ASP A 27 12.42 -8.01 -5.17
CA ASP A 27 12.89 -7.26 -6.35
C ASP A 27 14.31 -6.71 -6.12
N ILE A 28 14.60 -6.13 -4.95
CA ILE A 28 15.96 -5.64 -4.61
C ILE A 28 16.97 -6.79 -4.55
N ILE A 29 16.58 -7.92 -3.95
CA ILE A 29 17.47 -9.10 -3.84
C ILE A 29 17.76 -9.70 -5.22
N GLU A 30 16.80 -9.65 -6.15
CA GLU A 30 16.96 -10.05 -7.54
C GLU A 30 17.77 -9.03 -8.37
N GLY A 31 18.14 -7.88 -7.81
CA GLY A 31 18.86 -6.82 -8.50
C GLY A 31 17.98 -5.98 -9.42
N LYS A 32 16.65 -6.05 -9.25
CA LYS A 32 15.70 -5.16 -9.91
C LYS A 32 15.60 -3.84 -9.15
N PRO A 33 15.30 -2.73 -9.85
CA PRO A 33 15.06 -1.45 -9.20
C PRO A 33 13.87 -1.56 -8.23
N PRO A 34 13.98 -1.01 -7.00
CA PRO A 34 12.90 -1.06 -6.02
C PRO A 34 11.64 -0.39 -6.58
N ARG A 35 10.53 -1.13 -6.62
CA ARG A 35 9.23 -0.57 -7.01
C ARG A 35 8.72 0.39 -5.93
N PRO A 36 7.92 1.40 -6.30
CA PRO A 36 7.22 2.21 -5.31
C PRO A 36 6.34 1.31 -4.42
N PRO A 37 6.22 1.64 -3.12
CA PRO A 37 5.40 0.89 -2.19
C PRO A 37 3.97 0.86 -2.71
N LYS A 38 3.34 -0.29 -2.57
CA LYS A 38 1.91 -0.40 -2.83
C LYS A 38 1.23 0.52 -1.83
N GLN A 39 0.63 1.62 -2.30
CA GLN A 39 -0.18 2.48 -1.44
C GLN A 39 -1.20 1.56 -0.77
N THR A 40 -1.04 1.32 0.54
CA THR A 40 -2.04 0.67 1.37
C THR A 40 -3.17 1.68 1.48
N GLY A 41 -3.97 1.75 0.42
CA GLY A 41 -5.00 2.74 0.27
C GLY A 41 -5.95 2.65 1.46
N THR A 42 -5.81 3.59 2.39
CA THR A 42 -6.98 4.29 2.91
C THR A 42 -7.42 5.27 1.82
N GLY A 43 -7.78 4.70 0.67
CA GLY A 43 -8.39 5.40 -0.44
C GLY A 43 -9.89 5.19 -0.30
N THR A 44 -10.56 6.21 0.24
CA THR A 44 -11.96 6.52 0.00
C THR A 44 -12.41 5.99 -1.38
N PRO A 45 -13.56 5.31 -1.49
CA PRO A 45 -14.03 4.77 -2.76
C PRO A 45 -14.22 5.94 -3.74
N ASN A 46 -13.36 6.04 -4.75
CA ASN A 46 -13.56 7.01 -5.81
C ASN A 46 -14.61 6.42 -6.78
N SER A 47 -15.85 6.77 -6.48
CA SER A 47 -16.93 7.11 -7.41
C SER A 47 -16.79 6.59 -8.85
N GLY A 48 -17.47 5.47 -9.11
CA GLY A 48 -17.64 4.90 -10.45
C GLY A 48 -19.00 4.22 -10.64
N GLY A 49 -20.07 4.77 -10.07
CA GLY A 49 -21.45 4.33 -10.34
C GLY A 49 -22.45 4.86 -9.31
N PRO A 50 -23.64 5.37 -9.72
CA PRO A 50 -24.70 5.69 -8.77
C PRO A 50 -25.34 4.39 -8.29
N GLY A 51 -24.77 3.77 -7.26
CA GLY A 51 -25.35 2.62 -6.58
C GLY A 51 -25.73 3.01 -5.14
N PRO A 52 -27.03 3.07 -4.79
CA PRO A 52 -27.45 3.47 -3.46
C PRO A 52 -27.49 2.24 -2.55
N THR A 53 -26.37 1.89 -1.92
CA THR A 53 -26.37 0.92 -0.82
C THR A 53 -25.41 1.34 0.28
N GLY A 54 -25.59 2.56 0.78
CA GLY A 54 -25.13 2.97 2.09
C GLY A 54 -26.34 2.96 3.02
N VAL A 55 -26.43 1.91 3.83
CA VAL A 55 -27.47 1.66 4.83
C VAL A 55 -27.87 2.93 5.59
N ALA A 56 -29.13 3.33 5.45
CA ALA A 56 -29.74 4.32 6.33
C ALA A 56 -29.75 3.77 7.77
N PRO A 57 -29.46 4.56 8.82
CA PRO A 57 -29.84 4.18 10.16
C PRO A 57 -31.35 4.37 10.29
N THR A 58 -32.14 3.43 9.77
CA THR A 58 -33.54 3.29 10.19
C THR A 58 -33.54 2.66 11.58
N ALA A 59 -33.46 3.50 12.60
CA ALA A 59 -34.01 3.18 13.90
C ALA A 59 -35.50 3.57 13.87
N PRO A 60 -36.45 2.62 13.82
CA PRO A 60 -37.84 2.95 14.06
C PRO A 60 -38.02 3.28 15.55
N ALA A 61 -38.65 4.42 15.81
CA ALA A 61 -39.27 4.72 17.10
C ALA A 61 -40.26 3.60 17.45
N ALA A 62 -40.17 3.05 18.66
CA ALA A 62 -41.19 2.16 19.21
C ALA A 62 -41.38 2.39 20.71
N ALA A 63 -42.62 2.77 21.03
CA ALA A 63 -43.38 2.70 22.29
C ALA A 63 -42.89 3.49 23.52
#